data_AF-A0A7W0WPV8-F1
#
_entry.id   AF-A0A7W0WPV8-F1
#
_cell.length_a   1.000
_cell.length_b   1.000
_cell.length_c   1.000
_cell.angle_alpha   90.00
_cell.angle_beta   90.00
_cell.angle_gamma   90.00
#
_symmetry.space_group_name_H-M   'P 1'
#
loop_
_entity.id
_entity.type
_entity.pdbx_description
1 polymer ?
#
loop_
_entity_poly.entity_id
_entity_poly.type
_entity_poly.pdbx_seq_one_letter_code
_entity_poly.pdbx_strand_id
1 'polypeptide(L)'
;MTTELEKAAKQDPEAVWLREVYKPNEPNLTVRAVIVGMLLGGLMCISNLYVFFKTGWSMGVTLTACIIAYALFEAAKRVGITKKPLSVLENNALTTVASGAGYMTGGGNMAAYGALVMVIASSPQLMLQTPSAAPMIAWFGVIAALGVFVAIPIKRQLINKEGLAFPTGTATAVTIRAIHEGSDTKGRGLSQAAWLGIAALVGAVLAWVRDAWALVPGSVAAFGTTAAKWTITIKTELILLGAGALMSFRTGWSLLLGGLATYAIIGPMLAERGLIVVKGASYYKAVVGWTLWPGAAILVGAGLTSFALDWKSLARSFQGLGSAFGGKKREEAGIAAVESPDWWFPVAVLCLSPVIIFLMVMLFEIPAWAALIAVPLAVIMGFIASRVTGETDVTPTKALGPVTQMIYGVITPGNMTGNIMSANVTGGIGLHSADLLTTLKTGWLLGA
;
A
#
# COMPACT_ATOMS: atom_id res chain seq x y z
N MET A 1 -41.02 -9.02 8.10
CA MET A 1 -40.41 -8.49 6.87
C MET A 1 -38.87 -8.43 6.95
N THR A 2 -38.28 -8.22 8.14
CA THR A 2 -36.82 -8.21 8.37
C THR A 2 -36.13 -9.58 8.30
N THR A 3 -36.82 -10.66 8.68
CA THR A 3 -36.25 -12.02 8.73
C THR A 3 -36.08 -12.72 7.37
N GLU A 4 -36.88 -12.34 6.36
CA GLU A 4 -36.76 -12.85 4.98
C GLU A 4 -35.62 -12.15 4.23
N LEU A 5 -35.44 -10.84 4.46
CA LEU A 5 -34.35 -10.06 3.87
C LEU A 5 -32.98 -10.49 4.40
N GLU A 6 -32.85 -10.79 5.70
CA GLU A 6 -31.61 -11.34 6.26
C GLU A 6 -31.26 -12.74 5.73
N LYS A 7 -32.28 -13.56 5.42
CA LYS A 7 -32.09 -14.87 4.78
C LYS A 7 -31.70 -14.74 3.31
N ALA A 8 -32.34 -13.83 2.57
CA ALA A 8 -32.02 -13.54 1.17
C ALA A 8 -30.61 -12.96 1.02
N ALA A 9 -30.20 -12.03 1.91
CA ALA A 9 -28.85 -11.48 1.93
C ALA A 9 -27.76 -12.52 2.25
N LYS A 10 -28.10 -13.60 2.98
CA LYS A 10 -27.20 -14.74 3.20
C LYS A 10 -27.11 -15.69 2.00
N GLN A 11 -28.12 -15.71 1.12
CA GLN A 11 -28.15 -16.58 -0.06
C GLN A 11 -27.56 -15.91 -1.31
N ASP A 12 -27.75 -14.59 -1.48
CA ASP A 12 -27.20 -13.82 -2.59
C ASP A 12 -26.91 -12.35 -2.18
N PRO A 13 -25.72 -12.06 -1.61
CA PRO A 13 -25.32 -10.71 -1.21
C PRO A 13 -25.25 -9.73 -2.39
N GLU A 14 -24.95 -10.24 -3.59
CA GLU A 14 -24.71 -9.47 -4.80
C GLU A 14 -26.03 -8.94 -5.38
N ALA A 15 -27.08 -9.77 -5.42
CA ALA A 15 -28.40 -9.35 -5.86
C ALA A 15 -29.01 -8.28 -4.93
N VAL A 16 -28.81 -8.38 -3.61
CA VAL A 16 -29.28 -7.37 -2.65
C VAL A 16 -28.56 -6.03 -2.89
N TRP A 17 -27.24 -6.06 -3.06
CA TRP A 17 -26.46 -4.86 -3.33
C TRP A 17 -26.89 -4.13 -4.61
N LEU A 18 -27.13 -4.88 -5.69
CA LEU A 18 -27.60 -4.33 -6.96
C LEU A 18 -28.95 -3.62 -6.83
N ARG A 19 -29.84 -4.15 -5.98
CA ARG A 19 -31.18 -3.58 -5.79
C ARG A 19 -31.16 -2.35 -4.88
N GLU A 20 -30.35 -2.36 -3.83
CA GLU A 20 -30.49 -1.42 -2.72
C GLU A 20 -29.39 -0.36 -2.65
N VAL A 21 -28.21 -0.63 -3.23
CA VAL A 21 -27.03 0.22 -3.06
C VAL A 21 -26.52 0.75 -4.39
N TYR A 22 -26.56 -0.05 -5.46
CA TYR A 22 -26.02 0.33 -6.76
C TYR A 22 -26.69 1.56 -7.37
N LYS A 23 -25.87 2.50 -7.89
CA LYS A 23 -26.31 3.78 -8.44
C LYS A 23 -25.90 3.95 -9.92
N PRO A 24 -26.63 3.34 -10.87
CA PRO A 24 -26.22 3.27 -12.28
C PRO A 24 -26.12 4.64 -12.99
N ASN A 25 -26.88 5.64 -12.54
CA ASN A 25 -27.00 6.93 -13.23
C ASN A 25 -26.14 8.05 -12.60
N GLU A 26 -25.44 7.77 -11.49
CA GLU A 26 -24.56 8.76 -10.88
C GLU A 26 -23.21 8.80 -11.61
N PRO A 27 -22.69 9.99 -11.98
CA PRO A 27 -21.36 10.09 -12.60
C PRO A 27 -20.29 9.56 -11.66
N ASN A 28 -19.59 8.51 -12.11
CA ASN A 28 -18.51 7.85 -11.36
C ASN A 28 -17.14 8.30 -11.90
N LEU A 29 -16.69 7.77 -13.03
CA LEU A 29 -15.41 8.15 -13.64
C LEU A 29 -15.56 9.35 -14.59
N THR A 30 -14.95 10.49 -14.25
CA THR A 30 -14.94 11.69 -15.10
C THR A 30 -13.52 12.14 -15.42
N VAL A 31 -13.34 12.88 -16.51
CA VAL A 31 -12.03 13.40 -16.91
C VAL A 31 -11.41 14.29 -15.82
N ARG A 32 -12.23 15.12 -15.15
CA ARG A 32 -11.77 15.98 -14.06
C ARG A 32 -11.34 15.17 -12.83
N ALA A 33 -12.05 14.08 -12.51
CA ALA A 33 -11.67 13.17 -11.45
C ALA A 33 -10.33 12.50 -11.72
N VAL A 34 -10.09 12.07 -12.97
CA VAL A 34 -8.83 11.47 -13.39
C VAL A 34 -7.68 12.48 -13.30
N ILE A 35 -7.82 13.68 -13.89
CA ILE A 35 -6.74 14.68 -13.90
C ILE A 35 -6.39 15.12 -12.49
N VAL A 36 -7.39 15.52 -11.69
CA VAL A 36 -7.13 15.98 -10.31
C VAL A 36 -6.61 14.82 -9.45
N GLY A 37 -7.13 13.61 -9.65
CA GLY A 37 -6.64 12.40 -9.00
C GLY A 37 -5.17 12.14 -9.29
N MET A 38 -4.74 12.22 -10.56
CA MET A 38 -3.34 12.05 -10.95
C MET A 38 -2.44 13.12 -10.32
N LEU A 39 -2.88 14.38 -10.29
CA LEU A 39 -2.11 15.48 -9.68
C LEU A 39 -1.96 15.30 -8.17
N LEU A 40 -3.06 14.98 -7.47
CA LEU A 40 -3.03 14.71 -6.04
C LEU A 40 -2.21 13.47 -5.72
N GLY A 41 -2.40 12.39 -6.46
CA GLY A 41 -1.64 11.16 -6.30
C GLY A 41 -0.15 11.37 -6.58
N GLY A 42 0.22 12.16 -7.59
CA GLY A 42 1.61 12.55 -7.86
C GLY A 42 2.23 13.34 -6.71
N LEU A 43 1.49 14.31 -6.15
CA LEU A 43 1.93 15.05 -4.96
C LEU A 43 2.13 14.12 -3.75
N MET A 44 1.18 13.20 -3.52
CA MET A 44 1.25 12.23 -2.43
C MET A 44 2.37 11.21 -2.65
N CYS A 45 2.67 10.83 -3.89
CA CYS A 45 3.80 9.99 -4.27
C CYS A 45 5.14 10.64 -3.87
N ILE A 46 5.33 11.93 -4.17
CA ILE A 46 6.53 12.68 -3.77
C ILE A 46 6.67 12.72 -2.23
N SER A 47 5.56 12.98 -1.53
CA SER A 47 5.54 12.97 -0.06
C SER A 47 5.89 11.59 0.50
N ASN A 48 5.25 10.54 -0.02
CA ASN A 48 5.49 9.16 0.38
C ASN A 48 6.93 8.73 0.11
N LEU A 49 7.58 9.21 -0.95
CA LEU A 49 8.98 8.91 -1.24
C LEU A 49 9.90 9.43 -0.12
N TYR A 50 9.69 10.68 0.31
CA TYR A 50 10.44 11.27 1.43
C TYR A 50 10.18 10.53 2.74
N VAL A 51 8.90 10.32 3.09
CA VAL A 51 8.53 9.63 4.33
C VAL A 51 9.06 8.21 4.34
N PHE A 52 9.01 7.50 3.20
CA PHE A 52 9.49 6.14 3.08
C PHE A 52 10.99 6.04 3.34
N PHE A 53 11.83 6.85 2.70
CA PHE A 53 13.27 6.77 2.96
C PHE A 53 13.65 7.18 4.38
N LYS A 54 12.82 8.00 5.02
CA LYS A 54 13.05 8.43 6.39
C LYS A 54 12.60 7.42 7.44
N THR A 55 11.53 6.68 7.16
CA THR A 55 10.83 5.84 8.16
C THR A 55 10.74 4.36 7.80
N GLY A 56 10.99 4.00 6.54
CA GLY A 56 10.78 2.65 6.00
C GLY A 56 9.30 2.27 5.90
N TRP A 57 8.40 3.25 5.81
CA TRP A 57 6.94 3.07 5.76
C TRP A 57 6.28 4.04 4.77
N SER A 58 5.20 3.61 4.12
CA SER A 58 4.39 4.44 3.21
C SER A 58 3.07 4.80 3.87
N MET A 59 2.61 6.04 3.70
CA MET A 59 1.38 6.52 4.31
C MET A 59 0.17 6.24 3.41
N GLY A 60 -0.99 6.03 4.03
CA GLY A 60 -2.24 5.82 3.30
C GLY A 60 -2.67 7.07 2.54
N VAL A 61 -3.01 6.90 1.25
CA VAL A 61 -3.34 8.01 0.34
C VAL A 61 -4.85 8.26 0.27
N THR A 62 -5.65 7.21 0.41
CA THR A 62 -7.09 7.17 0.14
C THR A 62 -7.89 8.22 0.93
N LEU A 63 -7.78 8.21 2.26
CA LEU A 63 -8.54 9.11 3.13
C LEU A 63 -8.13 10.58 2.94
N THR A 64 -6.84 10.83 2.83
CA THR A 64 -6.32 12.19 2.62
C THR A 64 -6.72 12.73 1.25
N ALA A 65 -6.68 11.90 0.20
CA ALA A 65 -7.08 12.28 -1.15
C ALA A 65 -8.57 12.65 -1.21
N CYS A 66 -9.47 11.87 -0.60
CA CYS A 66 -10.91 12.14 -0.70
C CYS A 66 -11.33 13.45 -0.01
N ILE A 67 -10.66 13.82 1.09
CA ILE A 67 -10.92 15.06 1.83
C ILE A 67 -10.35 16.27 1.05
N ILE A 68 -9.10 16.16 0.57
CA ILE A 68 -8.46 17.24 -0.20
C ILE A 68 -9.20 17.48 -1.51
N ALA A 69 -9.59 16.42 -2.22
CA ALA A 69 -10.34 16.51 -3.45
C ALA A 69 -11.66 17.27 -3.26
N TYR A 70 -12.45 16.88 -2.27
CA TYR A 70 -13.69 17.57 -1.93
C TYR A 70 -13.45 19.07 -1.63
N ALA A 71 -12.44 19.37 -0.81
CA ALA A 71 -12.09 20.74 -0.47
C ALA A 71 -11.69 21.59 -1.68
N LEU A 72 -10.88 21.03 -2.58
CA LEU A 72 -10.44 21.70 -3.81
C LEU A 72 -11.61 22.02 -4.73
N PHE A 73 -12.53 21.06 -4.92
CA PHE A 73 -13.70 21.29 -5.77
C PHE A 73 -14.69 22.28 -5.15
N GLU A 74 -14.86 22.27 -3.82
CA GLU A 74 -15.71 23.24 -3.14
C GLU A 74 -15.10 24.65 -3.18
N ALA A 75 -13.77 24.78 -3.04
CA ALA A 75 -13.06 26.04 -3.23
C ALA A 75 -13.16 26.53 -4.69
N ALA A 76 -12.95 25.64 -5.66
CA ALA A 76 -13.08 25.95 -7.08
C ALA A 76 -14.49 26.41 -7.46
N LYS A 77 -15.52 25.85 -6.81
CA LYS A 77 -16.92 26.30 -6.94
C LYS A 77 -17.12 27.70 -6.37
N ARG A 78 -16.57 28.00 -5.19
CA ARG A 78 -16.67 29.34 -4.56
C ARG A 78 -16.01 30.44 -5.38
N VAL A 79 -14.89 30.12 -6.05
CA VAL A 79 -14.15 31.05 -6.91
C VAL A 79 -14.71 31.07 -8.35
N GLY A 80 -15.73 30.25 -8.66
CA GLY A 80 -16.41 30.24 -9.95
C GLY A 80 -15.71 29.46 -11.07
N ILE A 81 -14.64 28.72 -10.77
CA ILE A 81 -13.89 27.88 -11.72
C ILE A 81 -14.73 26.68 -12.17
N THR A 82 -15.54 26.10 -11.28
CA THR A 82 -16.38 24.94 -11.59
C THR A 82 -17.83 25.17 -11.17
N LYS A 83 -18.79 24.92 -12.07
CA LYS A 83 -20.23 25.06 -11.77
C LYS A 83 -20.84 23.87 -11.04
N LYS A 84 -20.25 22.67 -11.18
CA LYS A 84 -20.76 21.42 -10.58
C LYS A 84 -19.85 20.97 -9.44
N PRO A 85 -20.36 20.74 -8.22
CA PRO A 85 -19.57 20.13 -7.15
C PRO A 85 -19.13 18.72 -7.55
N LEU A 86 -18.16 18.19 -6.81
CA LEU A 86 -17.76 16.79 -6.90
C LEU A 86 -18.95 15.93 -6.41
N SER A 87 -19.29 14.83 -7.08
CA SER A 87 -20.28 13.87 -6.55
C SER A 87 -19.62 12.88 -5.57
N VAL A 88 -20.43 12.08 -4.86
CA VAL A 88 -19.94 11.02 -3.97
C VAL A 88 -19.14 9.97 -4.76
N LEU A 89 -19.69 9.45 -5.86
CA LEU A 89 -19.01 8.45 -6.69
C LEU A 89 -17.80 9.03 -7.42
N GLU A 90 -17.89 10.27 -7.87
CA GLU A 90 -16.78 10.95 -8.53
C GLU A 90 -15.62 11.22 -7.56
N ASN A 91 -15.92 11.52 -6.29
CA ASN A 91 -14.89 11.60 -5.25
C ASN A 91 -14.21 10.25 -5.03
N ASN A 92 -14.98 9.15 -5.04
CA ASN A 92 -14.43 7.81 -4.93
C ASN A 92 -13.55 7.44 -6.13
N ALA A 93 -13.97 7.75 -7.36
CA ALA A 93 -13.17 7.53 -8.56
C ALA A 93 -11.86 8.32 -8.54
N LEU A 94 -11.94 9.62 -8.20
CA LEU A 94 -10.77 10.47 -8.03
C LEU A 94 -9.82 9.90 -6.98
N THR A 95 -10.36 9.47 -5.84
CA THR A 95 -9.59 8.88 -4.74
C THR A 95 -8.89 7.59 -5.19
N THR A 96 -9.55 6.76 -5.99
CA THR A 96 -8.95 5.56 -6.58
C THR A 96 -7.77 5.89 -7.50
N VAL A 97 -7.92 6.90 -8.37
CA VAL A 97 -6.83 7.37 -9.24
C VAL A 97 -5.68 7.95 -8.43
N ALA A 98 -5.97 8.76 -7.41
CA ALA A 98 -4.97 9.33 -6.53
C ALA A 98 -4.20 8.26 -5.75
N SER A 99 -4.91 7.24 -5.25
CA SER A 99 -4.30 6.09 -4.55
C SER A 99 -3.34 5.34 -5.46
N GLY A 100 -3.78 4.98 -6.68
CA GLY A 100 -2.94 4.26 -7.64
C GLY A 100 -1.62 4.97 -7.95
N ALA A 101 -1.66 6.30 -8.12
CA ALA A 101 -0.45 7.10 -8.32
C ALA A 101 0.38 7.28 -7.02
N GLY A 102 -0.28 7.53 -5.89
CA GLY A 102 0.37 7.78 -4.61
C GLY A 102 1.04 6.55 -3.97
N TYR A 103 0.50 5.35 -4.22
CA TYR A 103 1.06 4.08 -3.75
C TYR A 103 2.14 3.50 -4.66
N MET A 104 2.52 4.19 -5.75
CA MET A 104 3.63 3.78 -6.61
C MET A 104 4.96 3.64 -5.84
N THR A 105 5.12 4.38 -4.74
CA THR A 105 6.27 4.27 -3.82
C THR A 105 6.19 3.05 -2.87
N GLY A 106 5.07 2.34 -2.82
CA GLY A 106 4.88 1.20 -1.93
C GLY A 106 5.32 -0.13 -2.57
N GLY A 107 4.89 -1.26 -2.00
CA GLY A 107 4.98 -2.56 -2.68
C GLY A 107 6.39 -3.11 -2.78
N GLY A 108 7.30 -2.57 -1.98
CA GLY A 108 8.72 -2.85 -2.11
C GLY A 108 9.39 -2.13 -3.27
N ASN A 109 8.71 -1.27 -4.05
CA ASN A 109 9.34 -0.51 -5.14
C ASN A 109 10.48 0.35 -4.61
N MET A 110 10.22 1.14 -3.56
CA MET A 110 11.24 2.02 -3.00
C MET A 110 12.32 1.28 -2.20
N ALA A 111 11.94 0.22 -1.47
CA ALA A 111 12.92 -0.61 -0.75
C ALA A 111 13.82 -1.39 -1.72
N ALA A 112 13.25 -2.04 -2.72
CA ALA A 112 13.98 -2.83 -3.69
C ALA A 112 14.83 -1.94 -4.59
N TYR A 113 14.29 -0.82 -5.07
CA TYR A 113 15.08 0.14 -5.86
C TYR A 113 16.21 0.76 -5.03
N GLY A 114 15.93 1.17 -3.78
CA GLY A 114 16.98 1.66 -2.88
C GLY A 114 18.07 0.62 -2.62
N ALA A 115 17.69 -0.64 -2.39
CA ALA A 115 18.62 -1.75 -2.24
C ALA A 115 19.41 -2.04 -3.52
N LEU A 116 18.75 -2.01 -4.68
CA LEU A 116 19.37 -2.16 -5.99
C LEU A 116 20.45 -1.11 -6.22
N VAL A 117 20.14 0.17 -5.97
CA VAL A 117 21.11 1.27 -6.11
C VAL A 117 22.29 1.08 -5.16
N MET A 118 22.06 0.61 -3.93
CA MET A 118 23.17 0.32 -2.99
C MET A 118 24.05 -0.85 -3.48
N VAL A 119 23.46 -1.93 -3.99
CA VAL A 119 24.20 -3.09 -4.52
C VAL A 119 25.03 -2.72 -5.76
N ILE A 120 24.45 -1.90 -6.63
CA ILE A 120 25.14 -1.38 -7.82
C ILE A 120 26.28 -0.45 -7.41
N ALA A 121 26.04 0.48 -6.48
CA ALA A 121 27.05 1.42 -6.00
C ALA A 121 28.24 0.72 -5.30
N SER A 122 27.99 -0.42 -4.64
CA SER A 122 29.05 -1.21 -4.00
C SER A 122 29.86 -2.07 -4.97
N SER A 123 29.47 -2.14 -6.25
CA SER A 123 30.03 -3.06 -7.24
C SER A 123 30.51 -2.31 -8.47
N PRO A 124 31.82 -2.02 -8.61
CA PRO A 124 32.36 -1.23 -9.72
C PRO A 124 31.97 -1.73 -11.12
N GLN A 125 31.78 -3.05 -11.27
CA GLN A 125 31.40 -3.71 -12.52
C GLN A 125 29.92 -3.47 -12.90
N LEU A 126 29.05 -3.20 -11.93
CA LEU A 126 27.61 -3.00 -12.13
C LEU A 126 27.23 -1.52 -12.28
N MET A 127 28.13 -0.57 -11.97
CA MET A 127 27.83 0.87 -12.03
C MET A 127 27.42 1.36 -13.43
N LEU A 128 27.98 0.78 -14.50
CA LEU A 128 27.57 1.08 -15.88
C LEU A 128 26.20 0.49 -16.26
N GLN A 129 25.64 -0.42 -15.44
CA GLN A 129 24.37 -1.08 -15.68
C GLN A 129 23.20 -0.47 -14.88
N THR A 130 23.38 0.71 -14.28
CA THR A 130 22.28 1.42 -13.61
C THR A 130 21.11 1.60 -14.59
N PRO A 131 19.93 1.02 -14.32
CA PRO A 131 18.80 1.15 -15.24
C PRO A 131 18.44 2.62 -15.41
N SER A 132 18.32 3.07 -16.67
CA SER A 132 17.84 4.42 -16.94
C SER A 132 16.39 4.58 -16.47
N ALA A 133 15.93 5.83 -16.36
CA ALA A 133 14.60 6.11 -15.83
C ALA A 133 13.48 5.43 -16.64
N ALA A 134 13.60 5.36 -17.97
CA ALA A 134 12.55 4.82 -18.83
C ALA A 134 12.26 3.32 -18.61
N PRO A 135 13.26 2.41 -18.60
CA PRO A 135 13.06 1.02 -18.20
C PRO A 135 12.48 0.85 -16.81
N MET A 136 12.82 1.72 -15.85
CA MET A 136 12.26 1.68 -14.50
C MET A 136 10.81 2.14 -14.43
N ILE A 137 10.45 3.17 -15.19
CA ILE A 137 9.05 3.58 -15.36
C ILE A 137 8.24 2.43 -15.97
N ALA A 138 8.76 1.77 -17.01
CA ALA A 138 8.12 0.61 -17.62
C ALA A 138 7.99 -0.55 -16.61
N TRP A 139 9.05 -0.85 -15.87
CA TRP A 139 9.06 -1.88 -14.83
C TRP A 139 7.98 -1.67 -13.77
N PHE A 140 7.97 -0.50 -13.11
CA PHE A 140 6.97 -0.20 -12.09
C PHE A 140 5.55 -0.12 -12.68
N GLY A 141 5.42 0.46 -13.87
CA GLY A 141 4.15 0.57 -14.58
C GLY A 141 3.52 -0.79 -14.89
N VAL A 142 4.30 -1.75 -15.38
CA VAL A 142 3.80 -3.09 -15.73
C VAL A 142 3.48 -3.92 -14.48
N ILE A 143 4.29 -3.81 -13.41
CA ILE A 143 4.00 -4.44 -12.11
C ILE A 143 2.69 -3.90 -11.52
N ALA A 144 2.52 -2.57 -11.52
CA ALA A 144 1.31 -1.92 -11.04
C ALA A 144 0.09 -2.32 -11.88
N ALA A 145 0.23 -2.33 -13.20
CA ALA A 145 -0.83 -2.77 -14.11
C ALA A 145 -1.25 -4.22 -13.84
N LEU A 146 -0.30 -5.15 -13.69
CA LEU A 146 -0.63 -6.54 -13.39
C LEU A 146 -1.32 -6.68 -12.02
N GLY A 147 -0.89 -5.91 -11.00
CA GLY A 147 -1.56 -5.83 -9.70
C GLY A 147 -3.03 -5.42 -9.80
N VAL A 148 -3.35 -4.42 -10.63
CA VAL A 148 -4.73 -3.97 -10.90
C VAL A 148 -5.58 -5.10 -11.48
N PHE A 149 -5.07 -5.85 -12.47
CA PHE A 149 -5.82 -6.95 -13.07
C PHE A 149 -5.94 -8.18 -12.16
N VAL A 150 -4.93 -8.44 -11.33
CA VAL A 150 -4.98 -9.49 -10.29
C VAL A 150 -6.10 -9.22 -9.28
N ALA A 151 -6.44 -7.95 -9.02
CA ALA A 151 -7.52 -7.59 -8.11
C ALA A 151 -8.91 -8.05 -8.59
N ILE A 152 -9.14 -8.22 -9.89
CA ILE A 152 -10.46 -8.53 -10.48
C ILE A 152 -11.08 -9.81 -9.87
N PRO A 153 -10.45 -11.00 -9.98
CA PRO A 153 -11.01 -12.21 -9.38
C PRO A 153 -11.01 -12.16 -7.85
N ILE A 154 -10.06 -11.43 -7.24
CA ILE A 154 -9.94 -11.30 -5.78
C ILE A 154 -11.11 -10.49 -5.21
N LYS A 155 -11.53 -9.42 -5.90
CA LYS A 155 -12.64 -8.54 -5.49
C LYS A 155 -13.93 -9.33 -5.29
N ARG A 156 -14.30 -10.15 -6.29
CA ARG A 156 -15.50 -11.00 -6.25
C ARG A 156 -15.48 -11.92 -5.02
N GLN A 157 -14.32 -12.51 -4.71
CA GLN A 157 -14.19 -13.40 -3.56
C GLN A 157 -14.23 -12.64 -2.23
N LEU A 158 -13.36 -11.66 -2.05
CA LEU A 158 -13.11 -11.02 -0.75
C LEU A 158 -14.14 -9.95 -0.37
N ILE A 159 -14.63 -9.19 -1.36
CA ILE A 159 -15.57 -8.08 -1.12
C ILE A 159 -17.00 -8.56 -1.29
N ASN A 160 -17.33 -9.15 -2.43
CA ASN A 160 -18.74 -9.45 -2.75
C ASN A 160 -19.26 -10.67 -1.98
N LYS A 161 -18.47 -11.74 -1.89
CA LYS A 161 -18.88 -13.00 -1.22
C LYS A 161 -18.53 -13.06 0.25
N GLU A 162 -17.25 -12.84 0.60
CA GLU A 162 -16.79 -12.93 1.99
C GLU A 162 -17.12 -11.68 2.81
N GLY A 163 -17.36 -10.53 2.16
CA GLY A 163 -17.76 -9.31 2.85
C GLY A 163 -16.69 -8.74 3.77
N LEU A 164 -15.39 -8.95 3.49
CA LEU A 164 -14.30 -8.46 4.33
C LEU A 164 -14.40 -6.95 4.57
N ALA A 165 -13.94 -6.52 5.74
CA ALA A 165 -14.14 -5.17 6.23
C ALA A 165 -13.37 -4.12 5.39
N PHE A 166 -12.11 -4.39 5.05
CA PHE A 166 -11.17 -3.41 4.48
C PHE A 166 -11.28 -2.07 5.23
N PRO A 167 -10.73 -1.99 6.47
CA PRO A 167 -11.03 -0.90 7.40
C PRO A 167 -10.82 0.52 6.82
N THR A 168 -9.71 0.78 6.12
CA THR A 168 -9.46 2.06 5.45
C THR A 168 -10.48 2.33 4.34
N GLY A 169 -10.87 1.31 3.57
CA GLY A 169 -11.88 1.43 2.52
C GLY A 169 -13.26 1.79 3.09
N THR A 170 -13.62 1.16 4.21
CA THR A 170 -14.86 1.46 4.96
C THR A 170 -14.82 2.84 5.59
N ALA A 171 -13.71 3.22 6.25
CA ALA A 171 -13.53 4.55 6.82
C ALA A 171 -13.63 5.64 5.75
N THR A 172 -13.01 5.42 4.58
CA THR A 172 -13.09 6.34 3.44
C THR A 172 -14.53 6.49 2.97
N ALA A 173 -15.32 5.41 2.91
CA ALA A 173 -16.73 5.49 2.50
C ALA A 173 -17.56 6.33 3.49
N VAL A 174 -17.35 6.12 4.79
CA VAL A 174 -17.99 6.91 5.86
C VAL A 174 -17.59 8.38 5.75
N THR A 175 -16.30 8.67 5.54
CA THR A 175 -15.81 10.04 5.37
C THR A 175 -16.40 10.71 4.14
N ILE A 176 -16.41 10.04 2.98
CA ILE A 176 -17.02 10.59 1.76
C ILE A 176 -18.51 10.88 1.99
N ARG A 177 -19.27 9.99 2.63
CA ARG A 177 -20.67 10.28 2.97
C ARG A 177 -20.78 11.50 3.89
N ALA A 178 -20.02 11.52 4.99
CA ALA A 178 -20.10 12.58 5.98
C ALA A 178 -19.77 13.97 5.42
N ILE A 179 -18.75 14.09 4.56
CA ILE A 179 -18.38 15.39 3.96
C ILE A 179 -19.40 15.85 2.90
N HIS A 180 -20.07 14.93 2.20
CA HIS A 180 -21.09 15.27 1.20
C HIS A 180 -22.49 15.50 1.81
N GLU A 181 -22.83 14.83 2.91
CA GLU A 181 -24.07 15.08 3.69
C GLU A 181 -23.95 16.34 4.54
N GLY A 182 -22.76 16.61 5.11
CA GLY A 182 -22.49 17.78 5.94
C GLY A 182 -22.56 19.12 5.20
N SER A 183 -22.50 19.15 3.86
CA SER A 183 -22.70 20.40 3.10
C SER A 183 -24.12 20.94 3.14
N ASP A 184 -25.12 20.09 3.41
CA ASP A 184 -26.52 20.54 3.53
C ASP A 184 -26.84 21.08 4.92
N THR A 185 -26.01 20.77 5.94
CA THR A 185 -26.23 21.21 7.31
C THR A 185 -25.32 22.38 7.67
N LYS A 186 -25.84 23.61 7.53
CA LYS A 186 -25.20 24.86 7.98
C LYS A 186 -25.09 24.91 9.52
N GLY A 187 -24.14 24.18 10.12
CA GLY A 187 -24.02 24.07 11.58
C GLY A 187 -22.62 23.71 12.10
N ARG A 188 -21.82 24.75 12.38
CA ARG A 188 -20.71 24.86 13.36
C ARG A 188 -19.78 23.64 13.61
N GLY A 189 -18.74 23.59 12.79
CA GLY A 189 -17.42 23.00 13.05
C GLY A 189 -16.47 23.37 11.91
N LEU A 190 -15.16 23.51 12.15
CA LEU A 190 -14.20 23.58 11.02
C LEU A 190 -14.36 22.30 10.20
N SER A 191 -14.49 22.41 8.87
CA SER A 191 -14.53 21.22 8.01
C SER A 191 -13.26 20.39 8.21
N GLN A 192 -13.34 19.06 8.05
CA GLN A 192 -12.16 18.19 8.15
C GLN A 192 -11.01 18.66 7.24
N ALA A 193 -11.35 19.21 6.07
CA ALA A 193 -10.41 19.86 5.17
C ALA A 193 -9.72 21.10 5.76
N ALA A 194 -10.46 21.95 6.50
CA ALA A 194 -9.88 23.12 7.15
C ALA A 194 -8.89 22.71 8.25
N TRP A 195 -9.21 21.66 9.02
CA TRP A 195 -8.28 21.10 10.01
C TRP A 195 -7.02 20.51 9.36
N LEU A 196 -7.16 19.78 8.25
CA LEU A 196 -6.00 19.32 7.48
C LEU A 196 -5.16 20.49 6.96
N GLY A 197 -5.80 21.56 6.48
CA GLY A 197 -5.11 22.77 6.04
C GLY A 197 -4.33 23.46 7.16
N ILE A 198 -4.93 23.62 8.34
CA ILE A 198 -4.26 24.18 9.51
C ILE A 198 -3.09 23.29 9.95
N ALA A 199 -3.30 21.98 10.04
CA ALA A 199 -2.25 21.04 10.39
C ALA A 199 -1.07 21.08 9.40
N ALA A 200 -1.37 21.17 8.10
CA ALA A 200 -0.36 21.30 7.05
C ALA A 200 0.43 22.63 7.18
N LEU A 201 -0.26 23.75 7.43
CA LEU A 201 0.37 25.06 7.65
C LEU A 201 1.26 25.06 8.89
N VAL A 202 0.76 24.58 10.03
CA VAL A 202 1.53 24.45 11.28
C VAL A 202 2.75 23.55 11.06
N GLY A 203 2.56 22.42 10.38
CA GLY A 203 3.64 21.51 10.01
C GLY A 203 4.71 22.17 9.14
N ALA A 204 4.29 22.94 8.12
CA ALA A 204 5.19 23.65 7.21
C ALA A 204 5.97 24.75 7.92
N VAL A 205 5.31 25.56 8.75
CA VAL A 205 5.96 26.63 9.53
C VAL A 205 6.98 26.04 10.50
N LEU A 206 6.61 24.98 11.23
CA LEU A 206 7.53 24.32 12.15
C LEU A 206 8.72 23.67 11.43
N ALA A 207 8.50 23.03 10.28
CA ALA A 207 9.59 22.50 9.47
C ALA A 207 10.52 23.62 8.98
N TRP A 208 9.98 24.74 8.52
CA TRP A 208 10.78 25.88 8.06
C TRP A 208 11.60 26.51 9.19
N VAL A 209 10.99 26.75 10.36
CA VAL A 209 11.70 27.29 11.54
C VAL A 209 12.78 26.32 12.03
N ARG A 210 12.51 25.01 12.02
CA ARG A 210 13.46 23.98 12.44
C ARG A 210 14.62 23.83 11.45
N ASP A 211 14.33 23.68 10.16
CA ASP A 211 15.33 23.30 9.15
C ASP A 211 16.07 24.49 8.54
N ALA A 212 15.38 25.62 8.31
CA ALA A 212 15.99 26.80 7.69
C ALA A 212 16.65 27.73 8.72
N TRP A 213 16.08 27.83 9.92
CA TRP A 213 16.56 28.77 10.95
C TRP A 213 17.24 28.08 12.14
N ALA A 214 17.22 26.74 12.20
CA ALA A 214 17.86 25.94 13.26
C ALA A 214 17.49 26.35 14.71
N LEU A 215 16.36 27.06 14.89
CA LEU A 215 15.91 27.54 16.20
C LEU A 215 15.33 26.43 17.08
N VAL A 216 14.93 25.32 16.46
CA VAL A 216 14.38 24.16 17.15
C VAL A 216 15.35 22.98 16.96
N PRO A 217 15.88 22.36 18.02
CA PRO A 217 16.74 21.20 17.88
C PRO A 217 15.98 20.04 17.23
N GLY A 218 16.60 19.33 16.28
CA GLY A 218 15.98 18.20 15.57
C GLY A 218 15.65 17.01 16.46
N SER A 219 16.30 16.90 17.62
CA SER A 219 16.02 15.89 18.63
C SER A 219 16.30 16.43 20.04
N VAL A 220 15.47 16.04 20.99
CA VAL A 220 15.62 16.36 22.41
C VAL A 220 15.90 15.07 23.18
N ALA A 221 16.92 15.12 24.04
CA ALA A 221 17.25 14.03 24.98
C ALA A 221 16.29 14.04 26.17
N ALA A 222 14.99 13.85 25.91
CA ALA A 222 13.93 13.96 26.91
C ALA A 222 14.04 12.95 28.07
N PHE A 223 14.76 11.84 27.86
CA PHE A 223 14.99 10.79 28.86
C PHE A 223 16.44 10.77 29.39
N GLY A 224 17.14 11.92 29.30
CA GLY A 224 18.52 12.07 29.75
C GLY A 224 19.57 11.73 28.68
N THR A 225 20.81 12.15 28.93
CA THR A 225 21.94 11.98 28.00
C THR A 225 22.37 10.52 27.83
N THR A 226 22.14 9.68 28.84
CA THR A 226 22.39 8.24 28.77
C THR A 226 21.44 7.56 27.77
N ALA A 227 20.13 7.85 27.82
CA ALA A 227 19.17 7.31 26.87
C ALA A 227 19.47 7.77 25.43
N ALA A 228 19.93 9.01 25.26
CA ALA A 228 20.34 9.53 23.96
C ALA A 228 21.54 8.78 23.37
N LYS A 229 22.50 8.32 24.19
CA LYS A 229 23.61 7.45 23.73
C LYS A 229 23.10 6.13 23.15
N TRP A 230 22.00 5.61 23.70
CA TRP A 230 21.31 4.40 23.24
C TRP A 230 20.30 4.68 22.13
N THR A 231 20.38 5.83 21.44
CA THR A 231 19.49 6.27 20.35
C THR A 231 18.04 6.57 20.74
N ILE A 232 17.73 6.59 22.04
CA ILE A 232 16.40 6.91 22.56
C ILE A 232 16.31 8.43 22.73
N THR A 233 15.67 9.09 21.76
CA THR A 233 15.49 10.54 21.72
C THR A 233 14.09 10.90 21.23
N ILE A 234 13.57 12.07 21.63
CA ILE A 234 12.34 12.61 21.06
C ILE A 234 12.73 13.47 19.86
N LYS A 235 12.37 13.02 18.67
CA LYS A 235 12.51 13.82 17.46
C LYS A 235 11.44 14.91 17.42
N THR A 236 11.81 16.14 17.07
CA THR A 236 10.88 17.28 16.94
C THR A 236 10.16 17.30 15.59
N GLU A 237 10.21 16.20 14.85
CA GLU A 237 9.63 16.07 13.53
C GLU A 237 8.15 15.67 13.62
N LEU A 238 7.26 16.54 13.15
CA LEU A 238 5.82 16.27 13.15
C LEU A 238 5.39 15.17 12.18
N ILE A 239 6.24 14.80 11.23
CA ILE A 239 5.94 13.75 10.25
C ILE A 239 5.68 12.41 10.95
N LEU A 240 6.50 12.04 11.95
CA LEU A 240 6.31 10.80 12.69
C LEU A 240 5.10 10.86 13.62
N LEU A 241 4.77 12.04 14.14
CA LEU A 241 3.57 12.25 14.95
C LEU A 241 2.29 12.11 14.10
N GLY A 242 2.27 12.75 12.92
CA GLY A 242 1.19 12.59 11.94
C GLY A 242 1.08 11.17 11.42
N ALA A 243 2.22 10.51 11.17
CA ALA A 243 2.24 9.12 10.74
C ALA A 243 1.67 8.18 11.80
N GLY A 244 2.05 8.36 13.07
CA GLY A 244 1.50 7.60 14.20
C GLY A 244 0.00 7.84 14.41
N ALA A 245 -0.49 9.06 14.18
CA ALA A 245 -1.92 9.38 14.27
C ALA A 245 -2.78 8.66 13.23
N LEU A 246 -2.17 8.25 12.10
CA LEU A 246 -2.83 7.49 11.03
C LEU A 246 -2.65 5.97 11.20
N MET A 247 -1.88 5.50 12.20
CA MET A 247 -1.71 4.08 12.47
C MET A 247 -2.75 3.56 13.47
N SER A 248 -3.13 2.28 13.33
CA SER A 248 -3.97 1.63 14.34
C SER A 248 -3.27 1.61 15.70
N PHE A 249 -4.04 1.69 16.76
CA PHE A 249 -3.52 1.60 18.13
C PHE A 249 -2.68 0.33 18.34
N ARG A 250 -3.13 -0.81 17.78
CA ARG A 250 -2.42 -2.09 17.85
C ARG A 250 -1.06 -2.01 17.18
N THR A 251 -1.02 -1.53 15.93
CA THR A 251 0.22 -1.39 15.16
C THR A 251 1.20 -0.43 15.83
N GLY A 252 0.71 0.72 16.32
CA GLY A 252 1.53 1.71 17.02
C GLY A 252 2.20 1.15 18.27
N TRP A 253 1.44 0.45 19.13
CA TRP A 253 2.00 -0.19 20.32
C TRP A 253 2.95 -1.34 20.00
N SER A 254 2.66 -2.15 18.99
CA SER A 254 3.58 -3.21 18.56
C SER A 254 4.93 -2.64 18.07
N LEU A 255 4.91 -1.54 17.30
CA LEU A 255 6.13 -0.85 16.86
C LEU A 255 6.89 -0.23 18.04
N LEU A 256 6.19 0.41 18.98
CA LEU A 256 6.81 0.99 20.16
C LEU A 256 7.48 -0.07 21.04
N LEU A 257 6.76 -1.13 21.37
CA LEU A 257 7.28 -2.23 22.19
C LEU A 257 8.44 -2.95 21.50
N GLY A 258 8.35 -3.20 20.19
CA GLY A 258 9.45 -3.78 19.41
C GLY A 258 10.68 -2.87 19.36
N GLY A 259 10.46 -1.56 19.22
CA GLY A 259 11.53 -0.55 19.28
C GLY A 259 12.21 -0.50 20.64
N LEU A 260 11.43 -0.46 21.73
CA LEU A 260 11.98 -0.49 23.09
C LEU A 260 12.72 -1.79 23.37
N ALA A 261 12.17 -2.95 23.00
CA ALA A 261 12.86 -4.23 23.14
C ALA A 261 14.20 -4.24 22.38
N THR A 262 14.24 -3.69 21.16
CA THR A 262 15.45 -3.69 20.33
C THR A 262 16.50 -2.71 20.85
N TYR A 263 16.13 -1.46 21.12
CA TYR A 263 17.09 -0.38 21.41
C TYR A 263 17.32 -0.16 22.91
N ALA A 264 16.36 -0.48 23.78
CA ALA A 264 16.51 -0.31 25.22
C ALA A 264 16.97 -1.58 25.94
N ILE A 265 16.76 -2.77 25.35
CA ILE A 265 17.12 -4.05 25.97
C ILE A 265 18.20 -4.77 25.17
N ILE A 266 17.89 -5.18 23.93
CA ILE A 266 18.80 -6.01 23.12
C ILE A 266 20.10 -5.24 22.79
N GLY A 267 20.00 -3.99 22.32
CA GLY A 267 21.15 -3.18 21.95
C GLY A 267 22.19 -3.02 23.08
N PRO A 268 21.79 -2.58 24.29
CA PRO A 268 22.69 -2.48 25.43
C PRO A 268 23.27 -3.83 25.84
N MET A 269 22.45 -4.88 25.90
CA MET A 269 22.91 -6.25 26.22
C MET A 269 23.99 -6.74 25.24
N LEU A 270 23.85 -6.44 23.95
CA LEU A 270 24.84 -6.80 22.92
C LEU A 270 26.14 -6.00 23.10
N ALA A 271 26.03 -4.71 23.45
CA ALA A 271 27.19 -3.85 23.69
C ALA A 271 27.98 -4.30 24.91
N GLU A 272 27.30 -4.61 26.02
CA GLU A 272 27.92 -5.09 27.27
C GLU A 272 28.63 -6.43 27.08
N ARG A 273 28.07 -7.32 26.25
CA ARG A 273 28.68 -8.62 25.90
C ARG A 273 29.80 -8.51 24.85
N GLY A 274 30.10 -7.31 24.36
CA GLY A 274 31.12 -7.10 23.32
C GLY A 274 30.77 -7.69 21.96
N LEU A 275 29.49 -8.03 21.71
CA LEU A 275 29.01 -8.62 20.45
C LEU A 275 28.84 -7.58 19.33
N ILE A 276 28.72 -6.30 19.69
CA ILE A 276 28.72 -5.18 18.75
C ILE A 276 29.89 -4.24 19.02
N VAL A 277 30.65 -3.94 17.97
CA VAL A 277 31.81 -3.05 18.05
C VAL A 277 31.39 -1.63 17.69
N VAL A 278 31.31 -0.75 18.69
CA VAL A 278 30.96 0.67 18.52
C VAL A 278 32.18 1.53 18.15
N LYS A 279 33.38 0.93 18.03
CA LYS A 279 34.60 1.64 17.64
C LYS A 279 34.55 2.02 16.15
N GLY A 280 34.13 3.26 15.85
CA GLY A 280 34.18 3.87 14.52
C GLY A 280 32.86 3.88 13.73
N ALA A 281 31.83 3.15 14.18
CA ALA A 281 30.48 3.20 13.63
C ALA A 281 29.52 3.85 14.65
N SER A 282 28.47 4.54 14.17
CA SER A 282 27.42 5.01 15.07
C SER A 282 26.80 3.82 15.82
N TYR A 283 26.51 3.99 17.11
CA TYR A 283 25.86 2.96 17.93
C TYR A 283 24.63 2.36 17.22
N TYR A 284 23.82 3.24 16.61
CA TYR A 284 22.70 2.87 15.75
C TYR A 284 23.07 1.86 14.67
N LYS A 285 24.12 2.12 13.87
CA LYS A 285 24.53 1.25 12.76
C LYS A 285 24.99 -0.12 13.26
N ALA A 286 25.70 -0.16 14.39
CA ALA A 286 26.17 -1.40 14.98
C ALA A 286 25.01 -2.28 15.50
N VAL A 287 24.03 -1.68 16.19
CA VAL A 287 22.83 -2.39 16.63
C VAL A 287 22.04 -2.90 15.43
N VAL A 288 21.74 -2.03 14.46
CA VAL A 288 20.99 -2.41 13.25
C VAL A 288 21.69 -3.54 12.50
N GLY A 289 23.02 -3.48 12.32
CA GLY A 289 23.76 -4.51 11.61
C GLY A 289 23.64 -5.90 12.25
N TRP A 290 23.59 -5.97 13.58
CA TRP A 290 23.41 -7.24 14.29
C TRP A 290 21.94 -7.68 14.32
N THR A 291 21.02 -6.78 14.67
CA THR A 291 19.60 -7.10 14.85
C THR A 291 18.86 -7.34 13.53
N LEU A 292 19.46 -6.97 12.40
CA LEU A 292 18.94 -7.24 11.06
C LEU A 292 18.68 -8.73 10.83
N TRP A 293 19.60 -9.62 11.22
CA TRP A 293 19.49 -11.06 10.98
C TRP A 293 18.35 -11.74 11.73
N PRO A 294 18.23 -11.62 13.07
CA PRO A 294 17.08 -12.16 13.78
C PRO A 294 15.78 -11.48 13.35
N GLY A 295 15.80 -10.17 13.06
CA GLY A 295 14.64 -9.45 12.51
C GLY A 295 14.17 -10.02 11.17
N ALA A 296 15.09 -10.29 10.24
CA ALA A 296 14.80 -10.92 8.96
C ALA A 296 14.27 -12.35 9.14
N ALA A 297 14.86 -13.13 10.05
CA ALA A 297 14.38 -14.48 10.37
C ALA A 297 12.94 -14.47 10.92
N ILE A 298 12.62 -13.52 11.81
CA ILE A 298 11.25 -13.33 12.33
C ILE A 298 10.30 -12.92 11.21
N LEU A 299 10.71 -12.01 10.31
CA LEU A 299 9.89 -11.58 9.17
C LEU A 299 9.59 -12.74 8.20
N VAL A 300 10.60 -13.54 7.86
CA VAL A 300 10.44 -14.75 7.03
C VAL A 300 9.55 -15.76 7.74
N GLY A 301 9.82 -16.06 9.02
CA GLY A 301 9.06 -17.00 9.82
C GLY A 301 7.59 -16.60 9.95
N ALA A 302 7.31 -15.32 10.18
CA ALA A 302 5.96 -14.78 10.19
C ALA A 302 5.29 -14.93 8.82
N GLY A 303 5.97 -14.58 7.72
CA GLY A 303 5.45 -14.73 6.37
C GLY A 303 5.09 -16.18 6.01
N LEU A 304 5.97 -17.13 6.33
CA LEU A 304 5.74 -18.56 6.13
C LEU A 304 4.61 -19.09 7.01
N THR A 305 4.54 -18.64 8.27
CA THR A 305 3.47 -19.04 9.19
C THR A 305 2.12 -18.54 8.71
N SER A 306 2.02 -17.26 8.30
CA SER A 306 0.80 -16.71 7.70
C SER A 306 0.39 -17.49 6.45
N PHE A 307 1.34 -17.79 5.55
CA PHE A 307 1.07 -18.62 4.38
C PHE A 307 0.53 -20.01 4.75
N ALA A 308 1.17 -20.69 5.72
CA ALA A 308 0.77 -22.02 6.15
C ALA A 308 -0.62 -22.05 6.79
N LEU A 309 -0.96 -21.04 7.60
CA LEU A 309 -2.27 -20.92 8.24
C LEU A 309 -3.38 -20.61 7.23
N ASP A 310 -3.09 -19.81 6.20
CA ASP A 310 -4.06 -19.40 5.17
C ASP A 310 -4.12 -20.30 3.93
N TRP A 311 -3.32 -21.37 3.88
CA TRP A 311 -3.25 -22.31 2.75
C TRP A 311 -4.61 -22.80 2.25
N LYS A 312 -5.56 -23.10 3.16
CA LYS A 312 -6.91 -23.55 2.78
C LYS A 312 -7.72 -22.46 2.07
N SER A 313 -7.56 -21.21 2.51
CA SER A 313 -8.21 -20.08 1.85
C SER A 313 -7.60 -19.85 0.47
N LEU A 314 -6.27 -19.87 0.41
CA LEU A 314 -5.54 -19.78 -0.85
C LEU A 314 -6.00 -20.85 -1.86
N ALA A 315 -6.11 -22.11 -1.43
CA ALA A 315 -6.57 -23.21 -2.27
C ALA A 315 -8.00 -23.01 -2.79
N ARG A 316 -8.93 -22.50 -1.97
CA ARG A 316 -10.31 -22.18 -2.40
C ARG A 316 -10.34 -21.05 -3.43
N SER A 317 -9.50 -20.05 -3.28
CA SER A 317 -9.40 -18.95 -4.25
C SER A 317 -8.86 -19.42 -5.60
N PHE A 318 -7.94 -20.38 -5.62
CA PHE A 318 -7.48 -21.03 -6.85
C PHE A 318 -8.55 -21.94 -7.48
N GLN A 319 -9.40 -22.60 -6.69
CA GLN A 319 -10.57 -23.32 -7.22
C GLN A 319 -11.57 -22.35 -7.88
N GLY A 320 -11.75 -21.15 -7.31
CA GLY A 320 -12.53 -20.06 -7.92
C GLY A 320 -11.93 -19.55 -9.24
N LEU A 321 -10.60 -19.38 -9.31
CA LEU A 321 -9.90 -19.04 -10.56
C LEU A 321 -10.07 -20.12 -11.64
N GLY A 322 -10.00 -21.40 -11.27
CA GLY A 322 -10.26 -22.50 -12.21
C GLY A 322 -11.65 -22.46 -12.83
N SER A 323 -12.65 -21.94 -12.10
CA SER A 323 -13.99 -21.71 -12.63
C SER A 323 -14.09 -20.48 -13.55
N ALA A 324 -13.17 -19.51 -13.45
CA ALA A 324 -13.07 -18.39 -14.40
C ALA A 324 -12.47 -18.83 -15.75
N PHE A 325 -11.64 -19.89 -15.77
CA PHE A 325 -11.15 -20.53 -17.00
C PHE A 325 -12.12 -21.59 -17.56
N GLY A 326 -13.02 -22.12 -16.72
CA GLY A 326 -14.03 -23.08 -17.13
C GLY A 326 -15.31 -22.38 -17.55
N GLY A 327 -15.66 -22.40 -18.85
CA GLY A 327 -16.80 -21.70 -19.46
C GLY A 327 -18.22 -22.10 -19.01
N LYS A 328 -18.45 -22.42 -17.73
CA LYS A 328 -19.80 -22.49 -17.18
C LYS A 328 -20.33 -21.07 -17.01
N LYS A 329 -21.14 -20.64 -17.98
CA LYS A 329 -22.10 -19.54 -17.82
C LYS A 329 -22.98 -19.85 -16.61
N ARG A 330 -22.57 -19.38 -15.43
CA ARG A 330 -23.51 -19.25 -14.32
C ARG A 330 -24.38 -18.05 -14.66
N GLU A 331 -25.68 -18.24 -14.57
CA GLU A 331 -26.71 -17.22 -14.82
C GLU A 331 -26.64 -16.18 -13.69
N GLU A 332 -25.56 -15.40 -13.63
CA GLU A 332 -25.39 -14.23 -12.77
C GLU A 332 -26.13 -13.06 -13.41
N ALA A 333 -27.47 -13.16 -13.44
CA ALA A 333 -28.34 -12.15 -14.01
C ALA A 333 -28.22 -10.85 -13.21
N GLY A 334 -27.50 -9.86 -13.76
CA GLY A 334 -27.40 -8.50 -13.23
C GLY A 334 -25.98 -8.07 -12.90
N ILE A 335 -25.25 -8.78 -12.02
CA ILE A 335 -23.99 -8.25 -11.49
C ILE A 335 -22.83 -8.34 -12.46
N ALA A 336 -22.84 -9.34 -13.34
CA ALA A 336 -21.86 -9.49 -14.40
C ALA A 336 -21.87 -8.32 -15.42
N ALA A 337 -22.96 -7.55 -15.48
CA ALA A 337 -23.04 -6.35 -16.33
C ALA A 337 -22.42 -5.11 -15.68
N VAL A 338 -22.30 -5.09 -14.35
CA VAL A 338 -21.75 -3.98 -13.57
C VAL A 338 -20.27 -4.23 -13.23
N GLU A 339 -19.91 -5.49 -12.98
CA GLU A 339 -18.54 -5.88 -12.66
C GLU A 339 -17.62 -5.92 -13.89
N SER A 340 -16.32 -5.82 -13.62
CA SER A 340 -15.32 -6.02 -14.66
C SER A 340 -15.39 -7.47 -15.20
N PRO A 341 -15.29 -7.67 -16.53
CA PRO A 341 -15.31 -9.00 -17.11
C PRO A 341 -14.16 -9.88 -16.59
N ASP A 342 -14.47 -11.12 -16.20
CA ASP A 342 -13.48 -12.06 -15.66
C ASP A 342 -12.32 -12.35 -16.65
N TRP A 343 -12.56 -12.20 -17.96
CA TRP A 343 -11.55 -12.41 -19.00
C TRP A 343 -10.45 -11.34 -19.04
N TRP A 344 -10.62 -10.20 -18.37
CA TRP A 344 -9.58 -9.17 -18.27
C TRP A 344 -8.34 -9.68 -17.55
N PHE A 345 -8.52 -10.50 -16.50
CA PHE A 345 -7.40 -11.07 -15.74
C PHE A 345 -6.50 -11.99 -16.60
N PRO A 346 -7.01 -13.06 -17.25
CA PRO A 346 -6.15 -13.93 -18.07
C PRO A 346 -5.54 -13.21 -19.26
N VAL A 347 -6.25 -12.25 -19.88
CA VAL A 347 -5.67 -11.41 -20.95
C VAL A 347 -4.53 -10.55 -20.42
N ALA A 348 -4.68 -9.93 -19.25
CA ALA A 348 -3.62 -9.14 -18.64
C ALA A 348 -2.40 -9.99 -18.26
N VAL A 349 -2.60 -11.20 -17.71
CA VAL A 349 -1.50 -12.14 -17.48
C VAL A 349 -0.81 -12.48 -18.80
N LEU A 350 -1.57 -12.80 -19.86
CA LEU A 350 -1.00 -13.14 -21.16
C LEU A 350 -0.21 -11.98 -21.79
N CYS A 351 -0.66 -10.74 -21.64
CA CYS A 351 -0.04 -9.57 -22.27
C CYS A 351 1.09 -8.95 -21.42
N LEU A 352 0.91 -8.86 -20.10
CA LEU A 352 1.85 -8.16 -19.21
C LEU A 352 2.96 -9.09 -18.70
N SER A 353 2.68 -10.38 -18.47
CA SER A 353 3.69 -11.31 -17.95
C SER A 353 4.90 -11.47 -18.88
N PRO A 354 4.76 -11.58 -20.22
CA PRO A 354 5.92 -11.59 -21.12
C PRO A 354 6.78 -10.34 -20.99
N VAL A 355 6.17 -9.17 -20.78
CA VAL A 355 6.89 -7.90 -20.58
C VAL A 355 7.63 -7.91 -19.26
N ILE A 356 7.01 -8.37 -18.17
CA ILE A 356 7.68 -8.52 -16.86
C ILE A 356 8.86 -9.47 -16.99
N ILE A 357 8.67 -10.64 -17.60
CA ILE A 357 9.71 -11.65 -17.80
C ILE A 357 10.86 -11.09 -18.62
N PHE A 358 10.55 -10.39 -19.72
CA PHE A 358 11.55 -9.72 -20.55
C PHE A 358 12.37 -8.72 -19.74
N LEU A 359 11.72 -7.85 -18.95
CA LEU A 359 12.41 -6.89 -18.09
C LEU A 359 13.22 -7.57 -16.97
N MET A 360 12.74 -8.69 -16.41
CA MET A 360 13.47 -9.48 -15.42
C MET A 360 14.78 -10.04 -15.98
N VAL A 361 14.73 -10.57 -17.20
CA VAL A 361 15.92 -11.09 -17.90
C VAL A 361 16.87 -9.96 -18.27
N MET A 362 16.34 -8.89 -18.87
CA MET A 362 17.15 -7.81 -19.43
C MET A 362 17.75 -6.86 -18.39
N LEU A 363 17.02 -6.52 -17.33
CA LEU A 363 17.45 -5.52 -16.35
C LEU A 363 18.19 -6.13 -15.15
N PHE A 364 17.90 -7.40 -14.82
CA PHE A 364 18.35 -8.00 -13.56
C PHE A 364 19.05 -9.35 -13.74
N GLU A 365 19.34 -9.71 -15.00
CA GLU A 365 20.05 -10.95 -15.37
C GLU A 365 19.41 -12.21 -14.77
N ILE A 366 18.07 -12.20 -14.60
CA ILE A 366 17.34 -13.35 -14.08
C ILE A 366 17.15 -14.34 -15.24
N PRO A 367 17.54 -15.62 -15.10
CA PRO A 367 17.27 -16.63 -16.11
C PRO A 367 15.77 -16.72 -16.45
N ALA A 368 15.43 -16.83 -17.73
CA ALA A 368 14.04 -16.77 -18.20
C ALA A 368 13.13 -17.82 -17.51
N TRP A 369 13.65 -19.02 -17.23
CA TRP A 369 12.92 -20.06 -16.51
C TRP A 369 12.60 -19.66 -15.06
N ALA A 370 13.49 -18.92 -14.39
CA ALA A 370 13.26 -18.42 -13.05
C ALA A 370 12.27 -17.25 -13.08
N ALA A 371 12.40 -16.34 -14.05
CA ALA A 371 11.46 -15.25 -14.26
C ALA A 371 10.02 -15.74 -14.52
N LEU A 372 9.85 -16.87 -15.21
CA LEU A 372 8.53 -17.51 -15.38
C LEU A 372 7.87 -17.91 -14.05
N ILE A 373 8.65 -18.21 -13.01
CA ILE A 373 8.14 -18.58 -11.67
C ILE A 373 7.63 -17.35 -10.90
N ALA A 374 8.18 -16.15 -11.16
CA ALA A 374 7.75 -14.93 -10.46
C ALA A 374 6.28 -14.59 -10.69
N VAL A 375 5.77 -14.83 -11.89
CA VAL A 375 4.38 -14.47 -12.26
C VAL A 375 3.33 -15.21 -11.43
N PRO A 376 3.29 -16.56 -11.40
CA PRO A 376 2.31 -17.28 -10.59
C PRO A 376 2.51 -17.01 -9.10
N LEU A 377 3.76 -16.87 -8.65
CA LEU A 377 4.07 -16.49 -7.27
C LEU A 377 3.50 -15.11 -6.92
N ALA A 378 3.60 -14.13 -7.81
CA ALA A 378 3.06 -12.80 -7.57
C ALA A 378 1.52 -12.77 -7.50
N VAL A 379 0.83 -13.59 -8.30
CA VAL A 379 -0.62 -13.75 -8.20
C VAL A 379 -1.03 -14.35 -6.85
N ILE A 380 -0.32 -15.40 -6.40
CA ILE A 380 -0.50 -16.00 -5.07
C ILE A 380 -0.32 -14.94 -3.97
N MET A 381 0.80 -14.21 -4.04
CA MET A 381 1.14 -13.19 -3.06
C MET A 381 0.15 -12.03 -3.07
N GLY A 382 -0.42 -11.71 -4.24
CA GLY A 382 -1.48 -10.71 -4.34
C GLY A 382 -2.78 -11.11 -3.66
N PHE A 383 -3.19 -12.38 -3.75
CA PHE A 383 -4.34 -12.86 -2.98
C PHE A 383 -4.11 -12.73 -1.47
N ILE A 384 -2.95 -13.18 -0.99
CA ILE A 384 -2.59 -13.13 0.44
C ILE A 384 -2.52 -11.68 0.92
N ALA A 385 -1.85 -10.81 0.15
CA ALA A 385 -1.71 -9.39 0.45
C ALA A 385 -3.09 -8.73 0.62
N SER A 386 -3.98 -8.97 -0.33
CA SER A 386 -5.33 -8.41 -0.36
C SER A 386 -6.21 -8.90 0.79
N ARG A 387 -6.12 -10.19 1.14
CA ARG A 387 -6.87 -10.74 2.27
C ARG A 387 -6.42 -10.20 3.61
N VAL A 388 -5.11 -10.21 3.86
CA VAL A 388 -4.56 -9.64 5.10
C VAL A 388 -4.88 -8.15 5.21
N THR A 389 -4.84 -7.41 4.09
CA THR A 389 -5.28 -6.00 4.04
C THR A 389 -6.77 -5.87 4.37
N GLY A 390 -7.62 -6.74 3.82
CA GLY A 390 -9.06 -6.73 4.11
C GLY A 390 -9.41 -7.03 5.57
N GLU A 391 -8.60 -7.83 6.26
CA GLU A 391 -8.82 -8.20 7.67
C GLU A 391 -8.14 -7.23 8.66
N THR A 392 -6.96 -6.70 8.32
CA THR A 392 -6.08 -5.98 9.27
C THR A 392 -5.76 -4.54 8.89
N ASP A 393 -6.15 -4.11 7.70
CA ASP A 393 -5.83 -2.80 7.10
C ASP A 393 -4.36 -2.58 6.73
N VAL A 394 -3.52 -3.60 6.93
CA VAL A 394 -2.08 -3.51 6.65
C VAL A 394 -1.71 -4.54 5.60
N THR A 395 -1.16 -4.07 4.48
CA THR A 395 -0.64 -4.98 3.46
C THR A 395 0.70 -5.56 3.91
N PRO A 396 0.83 -6.90 4.00
CA PRO A 396 2.01 -7.58 4.57
C PRO A 396 3.21 -7.63 3.60
N THR A 397 3.46 -6.56 2.83
CA THR A 397 4.54 -6.50 1.82
C THR A 397 5.92 -6.86 2.39
N LYS A 398 6.19 -6.45 3.64
CA LYS A 398 7.44 -6.76 4.36
C LYS A 398 7.63 -8.24 4.67
N ALA A 399 6.55 -9.02 4.77
CA ALA A 399 6.61 -10.45 5.00
C ALA A 399 6.65 -11.23 3.67
N LEU A 400 6.00 -10.74 2.61
CA LEU A 400 5.94 -11.40 1.30
C LEU A 400 7.26 -11.32 0.53
N GLY A 401 7.97 -10.19 0.63
CA GLY A 401 9.26 -9.99 -0.04
C GLY A 401 10.29 -11.07 0.34
N PRO A 402 10.60 -11.26 1.64
CA PRO A 402 11.56 -12.26 2.10
C PRO A 402 11.23 -13.70 1.68
N VAL A 403 9.94 -14.08 1.59
CA VAL A 403 9.53 -15.40 1.08
C VAL A 403 9.98 -15.58 -0.37
N THR A 404 9.81 -14.54 -1.20
CA THR A 404 10.28 -14.55 -2.60
C THR A 404 11.81 -14.55 -2.67
N GLN A 405 12.47 -13.75 -1.84
CA GLN A 405 13.93 -13.72 -1.76
C GLN A 405 14.53 -15.06 -1.35
N MET A 406 13.87 -15.81 -0.46
CA MET A 406 14.30 -17.15 -0.07
C MET A 406 14.23 -18.12 -1.25
N ILE A 407 13.13 -18.09 -2.02
CA ILE A 407 12.98 -18.92 -3.23
C ILE A 407 14.09 -18.58 -4.22
N TYR A 408 14.26 -17.31 -4.56
CA TYR A 408 15.28 -16.85 -5.52
C TYR A 408 16.72 -17.01 -5.01
N GLY A 409 16.93 -17.05 -3.70
CA GLY A 409 18.21 -17.39 -3.10
C GLY A 409 18.63 -18.83 -3.40
N VAL A 410 17.65 -19.75 -3.52
CA VAL A 410 17.87 -21.16 -3.84
C VAL A 410 17.94 -21.38 -5.35
N ILE A 411 17.01 -20.81 -6.12
CA ILE A 411 16.89 -21.11 -7.57
C ILE A 411 17.85 -20.30 -8.44
N THR A 412 18.31 -19.14 -7.97
CA THR A 412 19.27 -18.28 -8.68
C THR A 412 20.40 -17.84 -7.74
N PRO A 413 21.23 -18.79 -7.26
CA PRO A 413 22.27 -18.50 -6.27
C PRO A 413 23.29 -17.51 -6.85
N GLY A 414 23.71 -16.54 -6.03
CA GLY A 414 24.68 -15.51 -6.42
C GLY A 414 24.11 -14.30 -7.17
N ASN A 415 22.88 -14.37 -7.70
CA ASN A 415 22.24 -13.20 -8.32
C ASN A 415 21.51 -12.34 -7.28
N MET A 416 22.25 -11.45 -6.60
CA MET A 416 21.70 -10.55 -5.58
C MET A 416 20.67 -9.56 -6.16
N THR A 417 20.97 -8.98 -7.32
CA THR A 417 20.10 -8.03 -8.02
C THR A 417 18.77 -8.68 -8.39
N GLY A 418 18.83 -9.85 -9.02
CA GLY A 418 17.68 -10.64 -9.41
C GLY A 418 16.84 -11.09 -8.22
N ASN A 419 17.48 -11.44 -7.10
CA ASN A 419 16.79 -11.79 -5.86
C ASN A 419 15.99 -10.61 -5.26
N ILE A 420 16.59 -9.43 -5.18
CA ILE A 420 15.92 -8.22 -4.68
C ILE A 420 14.74 -7.84 -5.60
N MET A 421 14.96 -7.88 -6.91
CA MET A 421 13.96 -7.41 -7.88
C MET A 421 12.86 -8.42 -8.15
N SER A 422 13.09 -9.73 -7.96
CA SER A 422 11.99 -10.71 -7.99
C SER A 422 11.03 -10.53 -6.81
N ALA A 423 11.55 -10.19 -5.63
CA ALA A 423 10.73 -9.83 -4.47
C ALA A 423 9.96 -8.52 -4.67
N ASN A 424 10.47 -7.61 -5.49
CA ASN A 424 9.74 -6.42 -5.91
C ASN A 424 8.51 -6.77 -6.77
N VAL A 425 8.60 -7.75 -7.67
CA VAL A 425 7.46 -8.19 -8.48
C VAL A 425 6.31 -8.68 -7.60
N THR A 426 6.60 -9.57 -6.64
CA THR A 426 5.58 -10.15 -5.77
C THR A 426 5.02 -9.15 -4.77
N GLY A 427 5.87 -8.33 -4.15
CA GLY A 427 5.46 -7.26 -3.25
C GLY A 427 4.67 -6.16 -3.94
N GLY A 428 5.06 -5.80 -5.18
CA GLY A 428 4.46 -4.73 -5.96
C GLY A 428 3.07 -5.11 -6.46
N ILE A 429 2.94 -6.26 -7.13
CA ILE A 429 1.65 -6.79 -7.59
C ILE A 429 0.70 -6.95 -6.40
N GLY A 430 1.21 -7.48 -5.27
CA GLY A 430 0.38 -7.67 -4.09
C GLY A 430 -0.08 -6.38 -3.44
N LEU A 431 0.77 -5.35 -3.38
CA LEU A 431 0.33 -4.04 -2.91
C LEU A 431 -0.70 -3.42 -3.83
N HIS A 432 -0.43 -3.33 -5.13
CA HIS A 432 -1.33 -2.64 -6.06
C HIS A 432 -2.70 -3.32 -6.16
N SER A 433 -2.74 -4.65 -6.02
CA SER A 433 -3.99 -5.41 -5.88
C SER A 433 -4.73 -5.04 -4.59
N ALA A 434 -4.03 -5.07 -3.44
CA ALA A 434 -4.64 -4.77 -2.14
C ALA A 434 -5.12 -3.31 -2.00
N ASP A 435 -4.35 -2.36 -2.53
CA ASP A 435 -4.70 -0.94 -2.56
C ASP A 435 -5.95 -0.70 -3.40
N LEU A 436 -5.99 -1.26 -4.62
CA LEU A 436 -7.17 -1.15 -5.48
C LEU A 436 -8.40 -1.75 -4.81
N LEU A 437 -8.28 -2.90 -4.14
CA LEU A 437 -9.40 -3.50 -3.41
C LEU A 437 -9.89 -2.63 -2.25
N THR A 438 -9.00 -1.87 -1.62
CA THR A 438 -9.37 -0.93 -0.57
C THR A 438 -10.29 0.16 -1.11
N THR A 439 -9.98 0.73 -2.28
CA THR A 439 -10.85 1.75 -2.90
C THR A 439 -12.07 1.16 -3.60
N LEU A 440 -11.97 -0.06 -4.14
CA LEU A 440 -13.13 -0.81 -4.65
C LEU A 440 -14.12 -1.16 -3.54
N LYS A 441 -13.64 -1.42 -2.31
CA LYS A 441 -14.54 -1.55 -1.15
C LYS A 441 -15.25 -0.24 -0.88
N THR A 442 -14.54 0.89 -0.92
CA THR A 442 -15.15 2.21 -0.78
C THR A 442 -16.25 2.41 -1.83
N GLY A 443 -15.96 2.12 -3.10
CA GLY A 443 -16.92 2.19 -4.18
C GLY A 443 -18.13 1.27 -3.96
N TRP A 444 -17.89 0.02 -3.59
CA TRP A 444 -18.95 -0.94 -3.25
C TRP A 444 -19.88 -0.40 -2.16
N LEU A 445 -19.34 0.16 -1.09
CA LEU A 445 -20.16 0.74 -0.01
C LEU A 445 -20.91 2.00 -0.46
N LEU A 446 -20.40 2.75 -1.43
CA LEU A 446 -21.04 3.97 -1.93
C LEU A 446 -22.04 3.71 -3.07
N GLY A 447 -22.06 2.51 -3.65
CA GLY A 447 -22.92 2.15 -4.78
C GLY A 447 -22.32 2.44 -6.16
N ALA A 448 -20.98 2.46 -6.24
CA ALA A 448 -20.19 2.79 -7.41
C ALA A 448 -20.30 1.78 -8.56
#